data_AF-A0A850JK06-F1
#
_entry.id   AF-A0A850JK06-F1
#
_cell.length_a   1.000
_cell.length_b   1.000
_cell.length_c   1.000
_cell.angle_alpha   90.00
_cell.angle_beta   90.00
_cell.angle_gamma   90.00
#
_symmetry.space_group_name_H-M   'P 1'
#
loop_
_entity.id
_entity.type
_entity.pdbx_description
1 polymer ?
#
loop_
_entity_poly.entity_id
_entity_poly.type
_entity_poly.pdbx_seq_one_letter_code
_entity_poly.pdbx_strand_id
1 'polypeptide(L)'
;MRRVPAVALAVLLAVTLSGCKVMQRISEGAYRNAVTDGVVDELKIRGIELRERPTCKSPAANTDSVVRVNCTARTKTGEPVTVEGYTYDADTDHPREFYVVMVGAREVLRKNCLGLGCDFGDRGQVRRATNPPTGWKNPPPSAYTPVPSVT
;
A
#
# COMPACT_ATOMS: atom_id res chain seq x y z
N MET A 1 -2.54 -55.07 -3.93
CA MET A 1 -1.52 -54.18 -3.31
C MET A 1 -1.25 -52.92 -4.14
N ARG A 2 -2.29 -52.15 -4.52
CA ARG A 2 -2.16 -50.97 -5.42
C ARG A 2 -2.76 -49.67 -4.84
N ARG A 3 -3.32 -49.75 -3.62
CA ARG A 3 -4.02 -48.63 -2.95
C ARG A 3 -3.14 -47.85 -1.96
N VAL A 4 -2.04 -48.45 -1.50
CA VAL A 4 -1.07 -47.82 -0.57
C VAL A 4 -0.36 -46.60 -1.20
N PRO A 5 0.12 -46.62 -2.46
CA PRO A 5 0.81 -45.45 -3.02
C PRO A 5 -0.14 -44.27 -3.27
N ALA A 6 -1.42 -44.53 -3.55
CA ALA A 6 -2.42 -43.48 -3.78
C ALA A 6 -2.75 -42.68 -2.52
N VAL A 7 -2.84 -43.36 -1.36
CA VAL A 7 -3.11 -42.69 -0.08
C VAL A 7 -1.91 -41.86 0.36
N ALA A 8 -0.69 -42.38 0.18
CA ALA A 8 0.52 -41.63 0.50
C ALA A 8 0.66 -40.35 -0.34
N LEU A 9 0.33 -40.41 -1.64
CA LEU A 9 0.38 -39.25 -2.52
C LEU A 9 -0.67 -38.19 -2.14
N ALA A 10 -1.89 -38.62 -1.79
CA ALA A 10 -2.96 -37.72 -1.37
C ALA A 10 -2.63 -36.99 -0.06
N VAL A 11 -1.99 -37.68 0.89
CA VAL A 11 -1.53 -37.07 2.15
C VAL A 11 -0.39 -36.07 1.89
N LEU A 12 0.56 -36.39 1.01
CA LEU A 12 1.64 -35.46 0.63
C LEU A 12 1.11 -34.18 -0.06
N LEU A 13 0.11 -34.31 -0.93
CA LEU A 13 -0.57 -33.18 -1.57
C LEU A 13 -1.38 -32.34 -0.58
N ALA A 14 -2.01 -32.97 0.42
CA ALA A 14 -2.73 -32.23 1.46
C ALA A 14 -1.79 -31.42 2.36
N VAL A 15 -0.57 -31.92 2.62
CA VAL A 15 0.42 -31.22 3.46
C VAL A 15 1.00 -29.99 2.73
N THR A 16 1.20 -30.03 1.41
CA THR A 16 1.73 -28.86 0.65
C THR A 16 0.70 -27.75 0.47
N LEU A 17 -0.60 -28.06 0.46
CA LEU A 17 -1.67 -27.06 0.38
C LEU A 17 -1.92 -26.31 1.70
N SER A 18 -1.43 -26.84 2.83
CA SER A 18 -1.56 -26.18 4.13
C SER A 18 -0.55 -25.04 4.36
N GLY A 19 0.36 -24.81 3.39
CA GLY A 19 1.41 -23.79 3.43
C GLY A 19 1.01 -22.36 3.01
N CYS A 20 -0.24 -22.12 2.62
CA CYS A 20 -0.69 -20.84 2.03
C CYS A 20 -0.79 -19.63 2.98
N LYS A 21 -0.29 -19.70 4.22
CA LYS A 21 -0.33 -18.59 5.20
C LYS A 21 0.97 -17.76 5.30
N VAL A 22 1.94 -17.98 4.40
CA VAL A 22 3.26 -17.31 4.49
C VAL A 22 3.37 -16.09 3.56
N MET A 23 2.46 -15.86 2.62
CA MET A 23 2.56 -14.72 1.69
C MET A 23 2.16 -13.34 2.26
N GLN A 24 1.41 -13.26 3.37
CA GLN A 24 0.91 -11.96 3.89
C GLN A 24 1.97 -11.10 4.61
N ARG A 25 3.08 -11.68 5.07
CA ARG A 25 4.11 -10.93 5.83
C ARG A 25 4.94 -9.98 4.95
N ILE A 26 5.11 -10.32 3.67
CA ILE A 26 5.76 -9.43 2.69
C ILE A 26 4.84 -8.23 2.37
N SER A 27 3.52 -8.41 2.43
CA SER A 27 2.53 -7.36 2.11
C SER A 27 2.43 -6.29 3.20
N GLU A 28 2.51 -6.65 4.48
CA GLU A 28 2.35 -5.70 5.58
C GLU A 28 3.54 -4.72 5.70
N GLY A 29 4.77 -5.24 5.61
CA GLY A 29 5.98 -4.41 5.66
C GLY A 29 6.08 -3.46 4.47
N ALA A 30 5.75 -3.94 3.26
CA ALA A 30 5.69 -3.13 2.07
C ALA A 30 4.62 -2.03 2.18
N TYR A 31 3.42 -2.37 2.65
CA TYR A 31 2.35 -1.42 2.86
C TYR A 31 2.74 -0.31 3.84
N ARG A 32 3.32 -0.67 4.99
CA ARG A 32 3.81 0.31 5.97
C ARG A 32 4.86 1.24 5.38
N ASN A 33 5.81 0.72 4.61
CA ASN A 33 6.83 1.54 3.95
C ASN A 33 6.20 2.51 2.94
N ALA A 34 5.26 2.05 2.11
CA ALA A 34 4.56 2.89 1.15
C ALA A 34 3.78 4.01 1.84
N VAL A 35 3.08 3.71 2.95
CA VAL A 35 2.37 4.72 3.75
C VAL A 35 3.35 5.72 4.36
N THR A 36 4.46 5.26 4.93
CA THR A 36 5.51 6.14 5.47
C THR A 36 6.03 7.10 4.39
N ASP A 37 6.35 6.60 3.19
CA ASP A 37 6.85 7.41 2.07
C ASP A 37 5.80 8.42 1.59
N GLY A 38 4.57 7.96 1.35
CA GLY A 38 3.49 8.82 0.89
C GLY A 38 3.14 9.94 1.88
N VAL A 39 3.17 9.66 3.19
CA VAL A 39 2.96 10.69 4.21
C VAL A 39 4.09 11.70 4.24
N VAL A 40 5.35 11.26 4.12
CA VAL A 40 6.51 12.16 4.10
C VAL A 40 6.39 13.13 2.91
N ASP A 41 6.06 12.62 1.73
CA ASP A 41 5.90 13.43 0.52
C ASP A 41 4.73 14.41 0.64
N GLU A 42 3.55 13.95 1.08
CA GLU A 42 2.36 14.80 1.22
C GLU A 42 2.57 15.92 2.27
N LEU A 43 3.23 15.62 3.38
CA LEU A 43 3.54 16.64 4.40
C LEU A 43 4.61 17.62 3.90
N LYS A 44 5.63 17.15 3.18
CA LYS A 44 6.66 18.00 2.59
C LYS A 44 6.07 19.00 1.58
N ILE A 45 5.15 18.55 0.72
CA ILE A 45 4.44 19.43 -0.23
C ILE A 45 3.67 20.54 0.50
N ARG A 46 3.19 20.28 1.73
CA ARG A 46 2.49 21.24 2.59
C ARG A 46 3.42 22.10 3.45
N GLY A 47 4.74 21.99 3.27
CA GLY A 47 5.73 22.70 4.07
C GLY A 47 5.87 22.18 5.50
N ILE A 48 5.38 20.97 5.79
CA ILE A 48 5.49 20.33 7.10
C ILE A 48 6.62 19.31 7.04
N GLU A 49 7.75 19.64 7.66
CA GLU A 49 8.90 18.74 7.71
C GLU A 49 8.86 17.86 8.95
N LEU A 50 9.09 16.56 8.75
CA LEU A 50 9.24 15.59 9.83
C LEU A 50 10.70 15.55 10.32
N ARG A 51 10.89 15.24 11.61
CA ARG A 51 12.23 14.98 12.19
C ARG A 51 12.83 13.70 11.64
N GLU A 52 11.99 12.70 11.49
CA GLU A 52 12.35 11.35 11.10
C GLU A 52 11.17 10.69 10.39
N ARG A 53 11.42 9.52 9.79
CA ARG A 53 10.39 8.74 9.12
C ARG A 53 9.33 8.27 10.13
N PRO A 54 8.03 8.34 9.78
CA PRO A 54 6.97 7.78 10.61
C PRO A 54 7.18 6.32 10.99
N THR A 55 6.95 5.99 12.26
CA THR A 55 6.90 4.63 12.76
C THR A 55 5.48 4.10 12.63
N CYS A 56 5.28 3.14 11.74
CA CYS A 56 3.97 2.52 11.51
C CYS A 56 3.79 1.22 12.31
N LYS A 57 2.56 0.91 12.70
CA LYS A 57 2.12 -0.36 13.28
C LYS A 57 0.81 -0.80 12.63
N SER A 58 0.63 -2.10 12.53
CA SER A 58 -0.62 -2.71 12.11
C SER A 58 -1.38 -3.18 13.34
N PRO A 59 -2.55 -2.60 13.66
CA PRO A 59 -3.38 -3.09 14.75
C PRO A 59 -3.76 -4.56 14.53
N ALA A 60 -3.96 -5.31 15.62
CA ALA A 60 -4.30 -6.74 15.55
C ALA A 60 -5.64 -7.05 14.84
N ALA A 61 -6.46 -6.04 14.58
CA ALA A 61 -7.77 -6.14 13.94
C ALA A 61 -7.71 -6.20 12.40
N ASN A 62 -6.57 -6.58 11.81
CA ASN A 62 -6.47 -6.76 10.37
C ASN A 62 -7.10 -8.09 9.96
N THR A 63 -7.96 -8.05 8.95
CA THR A 63 -8.51 -9.23 8.28
C THR A 63 -7.94 -9.32 6.87
N ASP A 64 -8.25 -10.38 6.13
CA ASP A 64 -7.84 -10.50 4.72
C ASP A 64 -8.40 -9.37 3.86
N SER A 65 -9.59 -8.87 4.18
CA SER A 65 -10.30 -7.80 3.46
C SER A 65 -10.13 -6.40 4.05
N VAL A 66 -9.69 -6.27 5.30
CA VAL A 66 -9.53 -4.97 5.96
C VAL A 66 -8.15 -4.87 6.59
N VAL A 67 -7.33 -3.95 6.06
CA VAL A 67 -6.01 -3.64 6.58
C VAL A 67 -6.04 -2.27 7.24
N ARG A 68 -5.49 -2.18 8.45
CA ARG A 68 -5.34 -0.95 9.20
C ARG A 68 -3.86 -0.66 9.43
N VAL A 69 -3.52 0.62 9.39
CA VAL A 69 -2.20 1.11 9.76
C VAL A 69 -2.34 2.34 10.63
N ASN A 70 -1.52 2.40 11.68
CA ASN A 70 -1.36 3.59 12.50
C ASN A 70 0.12 3.97 12.46
N CYS A 71 0.44 5.18 12.01
CA CYS A 71 1.80 5.69 12.06
C CYS A 71 1.90 6.91 12.96
N THR A 72 3.04 7.04 13.64
CA THR A 72 3.35 8.20 14.46
C THR A 72 4.69 8.80 14.06
N ALA A 73 4.79 10.12 14.12
CA ALA A 73 6.02 10.86 13.90
C ALA A 73 6.03 12.16 14.71
N ARG A 74 7.07 12.97 14.52
CA ARG A 74 7.12 14.35 15.01
C ARG A 74 7.58 15.30 13.91
N THR A 75 6.99 16.47 13.85
CA THR A 75 7.49 17.57 13.01
C THR A 75 8.82 18.08 13.55
N LYS A 76 9.60 18.80 12.73
CA LYS A 76 10.81 19.50 13.19
C LYS A 76 10.50 20.47 14.33
N THR A 77 9.35 21.15 14.28
CA THR A 77 8.84 22.03 15.35
C THR A 77 8.45 21.28 16.63
N GLY A 78 8.37 19.94 16.60
CA GLY A 78 8.11 19.10 17.78
C GLY A 78 6.66 18.64 17.94
N GLU A 79 5.78 19.09 17.06
CA GLU A 79 4.37 18.71 17.06
C GLU A 79 4.21 17.21 16.76
N PRO A 80 3.33 16.51 17.48
CA PRO A 80 3.06 15.11 17.19
C PRO A 80 2.34 14.98 15.85
N VAL A 81 2.69 13.96 15.09
CA VAL A 81 1.99 13.60 13.85
C VAL A 81 1.40 12.21 14.03
N THR A 82 0.12 12.06 13.71
CA THR A 82 -0.55 10.75 13.66
C THR A 82 -1.13 10.52 12.27
N VAL A 83 -1.03 9.27 11.83
CA VAL A 83 -1.57 8.81 10.55
C VAL A 83 -2.46 7.63 10.87
N GLU A 84 -3.70 7.69 10.41
CA GLU A 84 -4.62 6.56 10.41
C GLU A 84 -4.91 6.19 8.97
N GLY A 85 -4.68 4.92 8.63
CA GLY A 85 -4.92 4.37 7.31
C GLY A 85 -5.80 3.14 7.38
N TYR A 86 -6.72 3.03 6.43
CA TYR A 86 -7.65 1.94 6.27
C TYR A 86 -7.66 1.51 4.80
N THR A 87 -7.54 0.22 4.57
CA THR A 87 -7.76 -0.39 3.25
C THR A 87 -8.89 -1.38 3.39
N TYR A 88 -9.95 -1.18 2.64
CA TYR A 88 -11.07 -2.11 2.50
C TYR A 88 -10.94 -2.88 1.19
N ASP A 89 -11.55 -4.06 1.13
CA ASP A 89 -11.52 -4.97 -0.01
C ASP A 89 -10.07 -5.26 -0.46
N ALA A 90 -9.16 -5.39 0.51
CA ALA A 90 -7.72 -5.57 0.31
C ALA A 90 -7.36 -6.92 -0.35
N ASP A 91 -8.30 -7.85 -0.35
CA ASP A 91 -8.25 -9.16 -1.00
C ASP A 91 -8.75 -9.14 -2.45
N THR A 92 -9.11 -7.97 -2.97
CA THR A 92 -9.62 -7.79 -4.33
C THR A 92 -8.65 -7.01 -5.22
N ASP A 93 -8.88 -7.02 -6.53
CA ASP A 93 -8.13 -6.20 -7.50
C ASP A 93 -8.43 -4.69 -7.39
N HIS A 94 -9.41 -4.31 -6.56
CA HIS A 94 -9.88 -2.93 -6.40
C HIS A 94 -9.95 -2.52 -4.93
N PRO A 95 -8.80 -2.49 -4.22
CA PRO A 95 -8.76 -2.06 -2.84
C PRO A 95 -9.17 -0.59 -2.70
N ARG A 96 -9.94 -0.27 -1.66
CA ARG A 96 -10.32 1.10 -1.32
C ARG A 96 -9.52 1.57 -0.13
N GLU A 97 -8.64 2.54 -0.36
CA GLU A 97 -7.80 3.11 0.69
C GLU A 97 -8.40 4.40 1.25
N PHE A 98 -8.08 4.70 2.51
CA PHE A 98 -8.49 5.90 3.20
C PHE A 98 -7.47 6.28 4.27
N TYR A 99 -7.02 7.53 4.25
CA TYR A 99 -5.96 8.04 5.12
C TYR A 99 -6.35 9.37 5.73
N VAL A 100 -6.06 9.53 7.02
CA VAL A 100 -6.17 10.78 7.77
C VAL A 100 -4.83 11.06 8.43
N VAL A 101 -4.33 12.28 8.27
CA VAL A 101 -3.11 12.75 8.93
C VAL A 101 -3.43 13.95 9.81
N MET A 102 -3.08 13.84 11.07
CA MET A 102 -3.17 14.90 12.06
C MET A 102 -1.77 15.41 12.40
N VAL A 103 -1.65 16.72 12.60
CA VAL A 103 -0.47 17.37 13.20
C VAL A 103 -0.98 18.15 14.42
N GLY A 104 -0.56 17.72 15.61
CA GLY A 104 -1.19 18.15 16.85
C GLY A 104 -2.67 17.76 16.87
N ALA A 105 -3.54 18.75 17.09
CA ALA A 105 -5.00 18.57 17.04
C ALA A 105 -5.61 18.90 15.67
N ARG A 106 -4.79 19.21 14.66
CA ARG A 106 -5.26 19.70 13.36
C ARG A 106 -5.16 18.62 12.30
N GLU A 107 -6.25 18.36 11.60
CA GLU A 107 -6.24 17.57 10.38
C GLU A 107 -5.57 18.34 9.26
N VAL A 108 -4.55 17.75 8.65
CA VAL A 108 -3.78 18.36 7.55
C VAL A 108 -3.94 17.60 6.23
N LEU A 109 -4.43 16.37 6.30
CA LEU A 109 -4.67 15.51 5.15
C LEU A 109 -5.82 14.55 5.42
N ARG A 110 -6.73 14.42 4.45
CA ARG A 110 -7.70 13.35 4.34
C ARG A 110 -7.86 12.98 2.87
N LYS A 111 -7.47 11.76 2.50
CA LYS A 111 -7.48 11.29 1.10
C LYS A 111 -7.68 9.78 1.01
N ASN A 112 -8.02 9.30 -0.17
CA ASN A 112 -8.18 7.89 -0.52
C ASN A 112 -6.97 7.30 -1.27
N CYS A 113 -5.85 8.01 -1.29
CA CYS A 113 -4.60 7.62 -1.93
C CYS A 113 -3.45 8.47 -1.32
N LEU A 114 -2.27 7.89 -1.15
CA LEU A 114 -1.05 8.59 -0.69
C LEU A 114 0.10 8.51 -1.70
N GLY A 115 0.81 9.62 -1.90
CA GLY A 115 2.03 9.69 -2.73
C GLY A 115 1.81 10.16 -4.17
N LEU A 116 2.89 10.12 -4.97
CA LEU A 116 2.98 10.72 -6.31
C LEU A 116 2.08 10.08 -7.40
N GLY A 117 1.38 8.98 -7.08
CA GLY A 117 0.41 8.33 -7.98
C GLY A 117 -1.02 8.84 -7.84
N CYS A 118 -1.28 9.77 -6.92
CA CYS A 118 -2.62 10.13 -6.46
C CYS A 118 -3.23 11.37 -7.12
N ASP A 119 -2.62 11.87 -8.21
CA ASP A 119 -3.06 13.10 -8.90
C ASP A 119 -4.08 12.86 -10.04
N PHE A 120 -4.76 11.71 -10.06
CA PHE A 120 -5.89 11.47 -10.96
C PHE A 120 -7.13 11.10 -10.17
N GLY A 121 -7.74 12.11 -9.55
CA GLY A 121 -9.16 12.02 -9.21
C GLY A 121 -9.96 11.67 -10.46
N ASP A 122 -10.74 10.59 -10.38
CA ASP A 122 -11.92 10.34 -11.21
C ASP A 122 -11.77 10.10 -12.73
N ARG A 123 -10.56 9.97 -13.30
CA ARG A 123 -10.43 9.57 -14.72
C ARG A 123 -9.28 8.61 -15.01
N GLY A 124 -9.64 7.34 -15.15
CA GLY A 124 -9.03 6.44 -16.13
C GLY A 124 -7.74 5.73 -15.71
N GLN A 125 -7.75 4.40 -15.86
CA GLN A 125 -6.55 3.57 -15.81
C GLN A 125 -5.43 4.15 -16.69
N VAL A 126 -4.27 4.43 -16.09
CA VAL A 126 -3.05 4.72 -16.86
C VAL A 126 -2.38 3.38 -17.19
N ARG A 127 -2.23 3.06 -18.47
CA ARG A 127 -1.41 1.91 -18.92
C ARG A 127 0.06 2.29 -18.88
N ARG A 128 0.90 1.40 -18.34
CA ARG A 128 2.36 1.45 -18.49
C ARG A 128 2.71 1.49 -19.99
N ALA A 129 3.65 2.34 -20.38
CA ALA A 129 4.14 2.42 -21.77
C ALA A 129 4.50 1.02 -22.29
N THR A 130 4.06 0.67 -23.49
CA THR A 130 4.19 -0.67 -24.06
C THR A 130 5.64 -1.07 -24.41
N ASN A 131 6.60 -0.16 -24.28
CA ASN A 131 8.04 -0.42 -24.39
C ASN A 131 8.86 0.60 -23.58
N PRO A 132 9.12 0.35 -22.28
CA PRO A 132 10.09 1.16 -21.56
C PRO A 132 11.52 0.83 -22.05
N PRO A 133 12.42 1.83 -22.17
CA PRO A 133 13.83 1.55 -22.44
C PRO A 133 14.40 0.65 -21.33
N THR A 134 15.11 -0.40 -21.72
CA THR A 134 15.67 -1.40 -20.81
C THR A 134 16.55 -0.75 -19.75
N GLY A 135 16.17 -0.86 -18.48
CA GLY A 135 16.93 -0.35 -17.33
C GLY A 135 16.17 0.63 -16.42
N TRP A 136 14.97 1.08 -16.81
CA TRP A 136 14.17 1.99 -15.99
C TRP A 136 13.34 1.24 -14.94
N LYS A 137 13.79 1.27 -13.68
CA LYS A 137 12.98 0.79 -12.54
C LYS A 137 11.83 1.75 -12.20
N ASN A 138 11.99 3.06 -12.45
CA ASN A 138 11.02 4.13 -12.18
C ASN A 138 11.09 5.23 -13.27
N PRO A 139 10.17 5.26 -14.25
CA PRO A 139 10.13 6.32 -15.26
C PRO A 139 9.71 7.68 -14.67
N PRO A 140 10.28 8.82 -15.12
CA PRO A 140 9.77 10.14 -14.81
C PRO A 140 8.34 10.34 -15.39
N PRO A 141 7.54 11.25 -14.83
CA PRO A 141 6.15 11.48 -15.24
C PRO A 141 5.95 11.80 -16.73
N SER A 142 6.96 12.36 -17.39
CA SER A 142 6.94 12.63 -18.84
C SER A 142 6.89 11.37 -19.72
N ALA A 143 7.10 10.19 -19.15
CA ALA A 143 7.08 8.91 -19.87
C ALA A 143 5.68 8.28 -19.99
N TYR A 144 4.64 8.91 -19.43
CA TYR A 144 3.26 8.43 -19.50
C TYR A 144 2.46 9.27 -20.48
N THR A 145 1.93 8.66 -21.55
CA THR A 145 1.01 9.32 -22.48
C THR A 145 -0.44 9.11 -22.04
N PRO A 146 -1.30 10.14 -22.10
CA PRO A 146 -2.73 9.99 -21.87
C PRO A 146 -3.33 8.96 -22.83
N VAL A 147 -4.17 8.04 -22.33
CA VAL A 147 -4.95 7.17 -23.20
C VAL A 147 -6.09 8.01 -23.78
N PRO A 148 -6.25 8.11 -25.11
CA PRO A 148 -7.37 8.84 -25.70
C PRO A 148 -8.68 8.16 -25.29
N SER A 149 -9.63 8.95 -24.79
CA SER A 149 -10.95 8.48 -24.41
C SER A 149 -11.71 8.05 -25.67
N VAL A 150 -12.04 6.76 -25.78
CA VAL A 150 -12.99 6.29 -26.79
C VAL A 150 -14.37 6.75 -26.34
N THR A 151 -15.00 7.58 -27.16
CA THR A 151 -16.36 8.11 -26.93
C THR A 151 -17.40 7.15 -27.49
#